data_AF-A0A7J6VUH6-F1
#
_entry.id   AF-A0A7J6VUH6-F1
#
_cell.length_a   1.000
_cell.length_b   1.000
_cell.length_c   1.000
_cell.angle_alpha   90.00
_cell.angle_beta   90.00
_cell.angle_gamma   90.00
#
_symmetry.space_group_name_H-M   'P 1'
#
loop_
_entity.id
_entity.type
_entity.pdbx_description
1 polymer ?
#
loop_
_entity_poly.entity_id
_entity_poly.type
_entity_poly.pdbx_seq_one_letter_code
_entity_poly.pdbx_strand_id
1 'polypeptide(L)'
;MEYTKSLLQTFQKWEIQHTPRQSNRHADSLAYLASQIDTDKPRMVYVDVSTTPAYNTEIHHNEISDFIEIPQYDIDNSWMGPIINYLLGVYPDDDVDLRKLDRKSKSYELINN
;
A
#
# COMPACT_ATOMS: atom_id res chain seq x y z
N MET A 1 8.70 11.09 -29.80
CA MET A 1 7.27 10.99 -30.23
C MET A 1 6.93 9.64 -30.88
N GLU A 2 7.91 8.87 -31.38
CA GLU A 2 7.61 7.53 -31.94
C GLU A 2 7.24 6.50 -30.87
N TYR A 3 7.92 6.50 -29.73
CA TYR A 3 7.63 5.59 -28.60
C TYR A 3 6.21 5.74 -28.04
N THR A 4 5.73 6.98 -27.91
CA THR A 4 4.36 7.23 -27.46
C THR A 4 3.33 6.73 -28.46
N LYS A 5 3.63 6.80 -29.77
CA LYS A 5 2.76 6.27 -30.83
C LYS A 5 2.71 4.74 -30.83
N SER A 6 3.84 4.06 -30.58
CA SER A 6 3.83 2.60 -30.48
C SER A 6 3.06 2.11 -29.25
N LEU A 7 3.11 2.83 -28.12
CA LEU A 7 2.32 2.51 -26.94
C LEU A 7 0.82 2.70 -27.18
N LEU A 8 0.40 3.72 -27.91
CA LEU A 8 -1.03 3.93 -28.22
C LEU A 8 -1.64 2.76 -29.01
N GLN A 9 -0.83 2.00 -29.76
CA GLN A 9 -1.28 0.82 -30.50
C GLN A 9 -1.64 -0.38 -29.60
N THR A 10 -1.24 -0.38 -28.33
CA THR A 10 -1.59 -1.46 -27.39
C THR A 10 -3.02 -1.33 -26.87
N PHE A 11 -3.64 -0.15 -26.99
CA PHE A 11 -5.01 0.09 -26.55
C PHE A 11 -6.00 -0.08 -27.70
N GLN A 12 -7.07 -0.84 -27.47
CA GLN A 12 -8.12 -1.07 -28.47
C GLN A 12 -8.89 0.22 -28.83
N LYS A 13 -9.05 1.12 -27.87
CA LYS A 13 -9.66 2.45 -28.03
C LYS A 13 -8.97 3.43 -27.09
N TRP A 14 -8.70 4.64 -27.59
CA TRP A 14 -8.14 5.73 -26.79
C TRP A 14 -8.65 7.08 -27.31
N GLU A 15 -8.64 8.07 -26.43
CA GLU A 15 -8.97 9.46 -26.75
C GLU A 15 -7.99 10.38 -26.02
N ILE A 16 -7.57 11.46 -26.67
CA ILE A 16 -6.73 12.49 -26.05
C ILE A 16 -7.59 13.72 -25.84
N GLN A 17 -7.73 14.14 -24.58
CA GLN A 17 -8.48 15.34 -24.22
C GLN A 17 -7.57 16.35 -23.54
N HIS A 18 -7.80 17.63 -23.82
CA HIS A 18 -7.11 18.71 -23.15
C HIS A 18 -7.79 19.03 -21.82
N THR A 19 -7.07 18.81 -20.71
CA THR A 19 -7.57 19.09 -19.36
C THR A 19 -6.96 20.38 -18.82
N PRO A 20 -7.76 21.30 -18.23
CA PRO A 20 -7.22 22.49 -17.58
C PRO A 20 -6.26 22.14 -16.43
N ARG A 21 -5.22 22.94 -16.24
CA ARG A 21 -4.17 22.71 -15.23
C ARG A 21 -4.72 22.51 -13.82
N GLN A 22 -5.78 23.22 -13.47
CA GLN A 22 -6.43 23.13 -12.15
C GLN A 22 -7.06 21.76 -11.87
N SER A 23 -7.39 21.01 -12.91
CA SER A 23 -7.95 19.66 -12.83
C SER A 23 -6.88 18.57 -12.97
N ASN A 24 -5.64 18.93 -13.34
CA ASN A 24 -4.49 18.03 -13.45
C ASN A 24 -3.51 18.16 -12.26
N ARG A 25 -3.95 18.72 -11.13
CA ARG A 25 -3.09 19.05 -9.97
C ARG A 25 -2.29 17.87 -9.46
N HIS A 26 -2.86 16.67 -9.47
CA HIS A 26 -2.19 15.47 -8.96
C HIS A 26 -0.97 15.10 -9.81
N ALA A 27 -1.15 14.98 -11.13
CA ALA A 27 -0.05 14.71 -12.06
C ALA A 27 0.98 15.86 -12.06
N ASP A 28 0.54 17.11 -11.99
CA ASP A 28 1.43 18.28 -11.86
C ASP A 28 2.28 18.21 -10.58
N SER A 29 1.69 17.78 -9.46
CA SER A 29 2.41 17.63 -8.18
C SER A 29 3.49 16.54 -8.27
N LEU A 30 3.17 15.40 -8.89
CA LEU A 30 4.13 14.33 -9.13
C LEU A 30 5.26 14.78 -10.06
N ALA A 31 4.93 15.50 -11.13
CA ALA A 31 5.93 16.03 -12.07
C ALA A 31 6.84 17.07 -11.38
N TYR A 32 6.28 17.93 -10.54
CA TYR A 32 7.05 18.88 -9.75
C TYR A 32 8.01 18.17 -8.78
N LEU A 33 7.50 17.20 -8.01
CA LEU A 33 8.35 16.39 -7.13
C LEU A 33 9.47 15.70 -7.90
N ALA A 34 9.16 15.07 -9.03
CA ALA A 34 10.14 14.41 -9.89
C ALA A 34 11.20 15.40 -10.42
N SER A 35 10.80 16.62 -10.79
CA SER A 35 11.73 17.67 -11.25
C SER A 35 12.63 18.23 -10.15
N GLN A 36 12.18 18.15 -8.89
CA GLN A 36 12.96 18.57 -7.73
C GLN A 36 13.93 17.48 -7.24
N ILE A 37 13.80 16.25 -7.73
CA ILE A 37 14.75 15.18 -7.42
C ILE A 37 16.06 15.50 -8.14
N ASP A 38 17.07 15.85 -7.36
CA ASP A 38 18.45 16.00 -7.81
C ASP A 38 18.95 14.64 -8.34
N THR A 39 19.08 14.52 -9.66
CA THR A 39 19.52 13.29 -10.33
C THR A 39 20.95 12.89 -9.97
N ASP A 40 21.73 13.81 -9.38
CA ASP A 40 23.13 13.57 -9.02
C ASP A 40 23.26 12.85 -7.66
N LYS A 41 22.18 12.72 -6.89
CA LYS A 41 22.16 11.95 -5.63
C LYS A 41 21.11 10.84 -5.69
N PRO A 42 21.50 9.56 -5.83
CA PRO A 42 20.54 8.48 -5.75
C PRO A 42 20.00 8.40 -4.32
N ARG A 43 18.75 8.84 -4.13
CA ARG A 43 17.95 8.38 -2.98
C ARG A 43 17.53 6.95 -3.28
N MET A 44 18.13 5.99 -2.57
CA MET A 44 17.58 4.63 -2.55
C MET A 44 16.21 4.68 -1.88
N VAL A 45 15.16 4.60 -2.69
CA VAL A 45 13.80 4.36 -2.22
C VAL A 45 13.55 2.87 -2.41
N TYR A 46 13.48 2.12 -1.30
CA TYR A 46 13.04 0.74 -1.33
C TYR A 46 11.55 0.74 -1.60
N VAL A 47 11.16 0.22 -2.77
CA VAL A 47 9.76 -0.02 -3.13
C VAL A 47 9.57 -1.52 -3.19
N ASP A 48 8.87 -2.07 -2.22
CA ASP A 48 8.41 -3.46 -2.27
C ASP A 48 7.28 -3.54 -3.29
N VAL A 49 7.56 -4.15 -4.44
CA VAL A 49 6.59 -4.36 -5.51
C VAL A 49 5.99 -5.76 -5.33
N SER A 50 4.70 -5.81 -4.96
CA SER A 50 3.95 -7.07 -4.95
C SER A 50 3.73 -7.54 -6.39
N THR A 51 4.31 -8.68 -6.76
CA THR A 51 4.12 -9.32 -8.07
C THR A 51 2.80 -10.10 -8.16
N THR A 52 2.15 -10.34 -7.02
CA THR A 52 0.81 -10.90 -6.93
C THR A 52 -0.21 -9.77 -6.69
N PRO A 53 -1.42 -9.88 -7.25
CA PRO A 53 -2.49 -8.96 -6.90
C PRO A 53 -2.72 -9.04 -5.39
N ALA A 54 -2.82 -7.88 -4.73
CA ALA A 54 -3.06 -7.79 -3.29
C ALA A 54 -4.37 -8.47 -2.85
N TYR A 55 -5.23 -8.82 -3.80
CA TYR A 55 -6.49 -9.52 -3.61
C TYR A 55 -6.51 -10.76 -4.52
N ASN A 56 -6.68 -11.94 -3.95
CA ASN A 56 -6.92 -13.15 -4.72
C ASN A 56 -8.37 -13.10 -5.24
N THR A 57 -8.54 -12.87 -6.53
CA THR A 57 -9.85 -12.69 -7.18
C THR A 57 -10.75 -13.93 -7.13
N GLU A 58 -10.24 -15.09 -6.72
CA GLU A 58 -11.03 -16.31 -6.50
C GLU A 58 -11.70 -16.35 -5.11
N ILE A 59 -11.25 -15.53 -4.15
CA ILE A 59 -11.89 -15.41 -2.84
C ILE A 59 -13.00 -14.35 -2.96
N HIS A 60 -14.17 -14.83 -3.36
CA HIS A 60 -15.51 -14.29 -3.14
C HIS A 60 -15.62 -12.76 -2.98
N HIS A 61 -16.05 -12.10 -4.05
CA HIS A 61 -16.55 -10.71 -4.07
C HIS A 61 -17.79 -10.47 -3.16
N ASN A 62 -18.28 -11.51 -2.47
CA ASN A 62 -19.42 -11.44 -1.56
C ASN A 62 -19.05 -11.57 -0.08
N GLU A 63 -17.77 -11.77 0.25
CA GLU A 63 -17.30 -11.90 1.63
C GLU A 63 -16.01 -11.10 1.83
N ILE A 64 -16.03 -9.81 1.48
CA ILE A 64 -15.22 -8.86 2.25
C ILE A 64 -15.92 -8.77 3.60
N SER A 65 -15.68 -9.77 4.44
CA SER A 65 -15.88 -9.61 5.86
C SER A 65 -14.82 -8.61 6.30
N ASP A 66 -15.21 -7.51 6.95
CA ASP A 66 -14.28 -6.61 7.66
C ASP A 66 -13.50 -7.33 8.78
N PHE A 67 -13.68 -8.64 8.90
CA PHE A 67 -13.19 -9.52 9.94
C PHE A 67 -12.36 -10.64 9.32
N ILE A 68 -11.13 -10.80 9.80
CA ILE A 68 -10.24 -11.90 9.46
C ILE A 68 -10.23 -12.86 10.65
N GLU A 69 -10.76 -14.08 10.47
CA GLU A 69 -10.59 -15.15 11.45
C GLU A 69 -9.17 -15.72 11.34
N ILE A 70 -8.37 -15.58 12.40
CA ILE A 70 -6.97 -16.02 12.41
C ILE A 70 -6.85 -17.27 13.30
N PRO A 71 -6.46 -18.44 12.75
CA PRO A 71 -6.15 -19.61 13.56
C PRO A 71 -4.99 -19.33 14.51
N GLN A 72 -5.11 -19.73 15.78
CA GLN A 72 -4.12 -19.46 16.85
C GLN A 72 -2.67 -19.87 16.48
N TYR A 73 -2.48 -20.90 15.66
CA TYR A 73 -1.17 -21.41 15.22
C TYR A 73 -0.42 -20.46 14.26
N ASP A 74 -1.11 -19.50 13.64
CA ASP A 74 -0.53 -18.57 12.67
C ASP A 74 -0.10 -17.23 13.30
N ILE A 75 -0.43 -16.98 14.57
CA ILE A 75 -0.08 -15.72 15.25
C ILE A 75 1.43 -15.56 15.34
N ASP A 76 2.17 -16.63 15.66
CA ASP A 76 3.62 -16.56 15.85
C ASP A 76 4.41 -16.44 14.52
N ASN A 77 3.79 -16.80 13.38
CA ASN A 77 4.42 -16.74 12.05
C ASN A 77 3.82 -15.64 11.15
N SER A 78 2.79 -14.95 11.60
CA SER A 78 2.13 -13.87 10.86
C SER A 78 2.71 -12.51 11.23
N TRP A 79 2.76 -11.62 10.24
CA TRP A 79 3.10 -10.21 10.46
C TRP A 79 2.12 -9.50 11.41
N MET A 80 0.91 -10.06 11.60
CA MET A 80 -0.11 -9.54 12.51
C MET A 80 0.14 -9.95 13.97
N GLY A 81 0.92 -11.01 14.23
CA GLY A 81 1.16 -11.52 15.58
C GLY A 81 1.56 -10.46 16.60
N PRO A 82 2.59 -9.65 16.31
CA PRO A 82 2.99 -8.55 17.19
C PRO A 82 1.90 -7.50 17.44
N ILE A 83 1.02 -7.25 16.46
CA ILE A 83 -0.10 -6.29 16.57
C ILE A 83 -1.19 -6.88 17.47
N ILE A 84 -1.53 -8.16 17.28
CA ILE A 84 -2.51 -8.88 18.11
C ILE A 84 -2.04 -8.92 19.56
N ASN A 85 -0.78 -9.29 19.80
CA ASN A 85 -0.18 -9.31 21.13
C ASN A 85 -0.24 -7.93 21.80
N TYR A 86 0.10 -6.87 21.06
CA TYR A 86 0.00 -5.49 21.55
C TYR A 86 -1.44 -5.12 21.95
N LEU A 87 -2.43 -5.45 21.12
CA LEU A 87 -3.84 -5.19 21.39
C LEU A 87 -4.40 -6.03 22.56
N LEU A 88 -3.84 -7.22 22.80
CA LEU A 88 -4.12 -8.06 23.98
C LEU A 88 -3.40 -7.58 25.26
N GLY A 89 -2.58 -6.53 25.18
CA GLY A 89 -1.83 -5.98 26.32
C GLY A 89 -0.48 -6.66 26.60
N VAL A 90 0.03 -7.45 25.65
CA VAL A 90 1.38 -8.02 25.68
C VAL A 90 2.32 -7.09 24.94
N TYR A 91 3.14 -6.35 25.69
CA TYR A 91 4.02 -5.31 25.17
C TYR A 91 5.47 -5.81 25.04
N PRO A 92 6.21 -5.40 23.99
CA PRO A 92 7.64 -5.66 23.90
C PRO A 92 8.44 -4.80 24.89
N ASP A 93 9.60 -5.30 25.32
CA ASP A 93 10.48 -4.61 26.27
C ASP A 93 11.23 -3.40 25.65
N ASP A 94 11.42 -3.41 24.33
CA ASP A 94 12.07 -2.32 23.61
C ASP A 94 11.10 -1.15 23.34
N ASP A 95 11.42 0.04 23.85
CA ASP A 95 10.65 1.27 23.68
C ASP A 95 10.53 1.67 22.19
N VAL A 96 11.52 1.35 21.36
CA VAL A 96 11.45 1.64 19.92
C VAL A 96 10.37 0.80 19.24
N ASP A 97 10.32 -0.49 19.54
CA ASP A 97 9.34 -1.41 18.98
C ASP A 97 7.94 -1.19 19.58
N LEU A 98 7.86 -0.81 20.85
CA LEU A 98 6.63 -0.38 21.50
C LEU A 98 5.98 0.79 20.76
N ARG A 99 6.74 1.83 20.44
CA ARG A 99 6.21 3.02 19.71
C ARG A 99 5.80 2.69 18.28
N LYS A 100 6.53 1.80 17.60
CA LYS A 100 6.15 1.32 16.26
C LYS A 100 4.82 0.59 16.31
N LEU A 101 4.65 -0.31 17.28
CA LEU A 101 3.41 -1.05 17.47
C LEU A 101 2.27 -0.12 17.88
N ASP A 102 2.46 0.83 18.79
CA ASP A 102 1.43 1.82 19.14
C ASP A 102 0.88 2.54 17.90
N ARG A 103 1.78 3.00 17.02
CA ARG A 103 1.36 3.66 15.78
C ARG A 103 0.61 2.71 14.83
N LYS A 104 1.09 1.47 14.71
CA LYS A 104 0.53 0.48 13.77
C LYS A 104 -0.82 -0.07 14.24
N SER A 105 -0.96 -0.32 15.55
CA SER A 105 -2.14 -0.90 16.17
C SER A 105 -3.36 0.02 16.16
N LYS A 106 -3.17 1.34 16.05
CA LYS A 106 -4.30 2.31 15.91
C LYS A 106 -5.20 2.10 14.71
N SER A 107 -4.74 1.33 13.72
CA SER A 107 -5.53 0.99 12.53
C SER A 107 -6.32 -0.31 12.68
N TYR A 108 -6.27 -0.96 13.85
CA TYR A 108 -6.87 -2.27 14.09
C TYR A 108 -7.62 -2.29 15.43
N GLU A 109 -8.67 -3.10 15.50
CA GLU A 109 -9.46 -3.33 16.71
C GLU A 109 -9.70 -4.84 16.86
N LEU A 110 -9.58 -5.37 18.09
CA LEU A 110 -9.94 -6.74 18.39
C LEU A 110 -11.43 -6.81 18.69
N ILE A 111 -12.17 -7.58 17.90
CA ILE A 111 -13.60 -7.79 18.08
C ILE A 111 -13.77 -9.19 18.68
N ASN A 112 -14.10 -9.23 19.97
CA ASN A 112 -14.43 -10.47 20.66
C ASN A 112 -15.88 -10.83 20.34
N ASN A 113 -16.11 -12.05 19.83
CA ASN A 113 -17.45 -12.65 19.72
C ASN A 113 -17.93 -13.19 21.06
#